data_AF-A0A6P1YJE4-F1
#
_entry.id   AF-A0A6P1YJE4-F1
#
_cell.length_a   1.000
_cell.length_b   1.000
_cell.length_c   1.000
_cell.angle_alpha   90.00
_cell.angle_beta   90.00
_cell.angle_gamma   90.00
#
_symmetry.space_group_name_H-M   'P 1'
#
loop_
_entity.id
_entity.type
_entity.pdbx_description
1 polymer ?
#
loop_
_entity_poly.entity_id
_entity_poly.type
_entity_poly.pdbx_seq_one_letter_code
_entity_poly.pdbx_strand_id
1 'polypeptide(L)'
;MINILSPSLWINDVEDFNIIYEKEGPIVHEFTHLIVDKITHGNYPMWLTEGIALYTEYKLTGFEWGKDIEHVDGIDIKSLDKNFYGLDQYIAYRKSFEVIKKISDIWGFEKLKDILVTLGEGNNLKSSTKAVLKINLYEIE
;
A
#
# COMPACT_ATOMS: atom_id res chain seq x y z
N MET A 1 -4.53 14.93 3.56
CA MET A 1 -5.99 15.23 3.54
C MET A 1 -6.64 14.08 2.81
N ILE A 2 -7.54 13.36 3.47
CA ILE A 2 -8.27 12.24 2.89
C ILE A 2 -9.55 12.81 2.29
N ASN A 3 -9.77 12.57 1.00
CA ASN A 3 -10.95 13.02 0.28
C ASN A 3 -11.65 11.81 -0.32
N ILE A 4 -12.86 11.52 0.15
CA ILE A 4 -13.68 10.42 -0.38
C ILE A 4 -14.62 10.99 -1.43
N LEU A 5 -14.50 10.52 -2.67
CA LEU A 5 -15.43 10.88 -3.74
C LEU A 5 -16.82 10.29 -3.44
N SER A 6 -17.87 11.09 -3.64
CA SER A 6 -19.25 10.62 -3.43
C SER A 6 -19.52 9.35 -4.26
N PRO A 7 -20.02 8.25 -3.66
CA PRO A 7 -20.29 7.00 -4.37
C PRO A 7 -21.28 7.16 -5.52
N SER A 8 -22.21 8.10 -5.41
CA SER A 8 -23.15 8.46 -6.48
C SER A 8 -22.50 8.99 -7.76
N LEU A 9 -21.20 9.33 -7.75
CA LEU A 9 -20.48 9.82 -8.92
C LEU A 9 -19.80 8.69 -9.73
N TRP A 10 -19.68 7.50 -9.16
CA TRP A 10 -18.98 6.36 -9.79
C TRP A 10 -19.75 5.05 -9.73
N ILE A 11 -20.79 4.93 -8.90
CA ILE A 11 -21.72 3.81 -8.87
C ILE A 11 -22.98 4.17 -9.66
N ASN A 12 -23.17 3.53 -10.81
CA ASN A 12 -24.37 3.69 -11.64
C ASN A 12 -25.47 2.66 -11.33
N ASP A 13 -25.10 1.53 -10.73
CA ASP A 13 -26.03 0.47 -10.36
C ASP A 13 -26.69 0.81 -9.02
N VAL A 14 -27.98 1.14 -9.08
CA VAL A 14 -28.76 1.56 -7.91
C VAL A 14 -29.23 0.35 -7.10
N GLU A 15 -29.36 -0.82 -7.72
CA GLU A 15 -29.82 -2.05 -7.05
C GLU A 15 -28.71 -2.62 -6.16
N ASP A 16 -27.48 -2.68 -6.69
CA ASP A 16 -26.31 -3.20 -5.97
C ASP A 16 -25.45 -2.11 -5.32
N PHE A 17 -25.96 -0.87 -5.23
CA PHE A 17 -25.20 0.31 -4.80
C PHE A 17 -24.38 0.11 -3.52
N ASN A 18 -25.01 -0.44 -2.47
CA ASN A 18 -24.34 -0.66 -1.19
C ASN A 18 -23.26 -1.74 -1.28
N ILE A 19 -23.50 -2.78 -2.08
CA ILE A 19 -22.55 -3.90 -2.26
C ILE A 19 -21.32 -3.40 -3.03
N ILE A 20 -21.53 -2.63 -4.09
CA ILE A 20 -20.47 -2.02 -4.88
C ILE A 20 -19.68 -1.04 -4.01
N TYR A 21 -20.37 -0.19 -3.25
CA TYR A 21 -19.69 0.74 -2.34
C TYR A 21 -18.85 0.03 -1.29
N GLU A 22 -19.35 -1.05 -0.71
CA GLU A 22 -18.62 -1.81 0.31
C GLU A 22 -17.40 -2.56 -0.27
N LYS A 23 -17.52 -3.12 -1.47
CA LYS A 23 -16.47 -3.94 -2.08
C LYS A 23 -15.44 -3.18 -2.90
N GLU A 24 -15.87 -2.10 -3.55
CA GLU A 24 -15.07 -1.34 -4.52
C GLU A 24 -14.86 0.11 -4.07
N GLY A 25 -15.48 0.53 -2.96
CA GLY A 25 -15.32 1.86 -2.43
C GLY A 25 -14.00 2.05 -1.67
N PRO A 26 -13.47 3.28 -1.63
CA PRO A 26 -12.13 3.56 -1.13
C PRO A 26 -12.02 3.53 0.41
N ILE A 27 -13.06 3.10 1.13
CA ILE A 27 -13.13 3.26 2.59
C ILE A 27 -12.03 2.46 3.29
N VAL A 28 -11.77 1.25 2.83
CA VAL A 28 -10.70 0.42 3.39
C VAL A 28 -9.34 1.04 3.08
N HIS A 29 -9.12 1.54 1.84
CA HIS A 29 -7.89 2.24 1.45
C HIS A 29 -7.62 3.45 2.34
N GLU A 30 -8.59 4.36 2.43
CA GLU A 30 -8.46 5.62 3.17
C GLU A 30 -8.35 5.39 4.67
N PHE A 31 -9.09 4.43 5.23
CA PHE A 31 -8.94 4.07 6.63
C PHE A 31 -7.55 3.49 6.93
N THR A 32 -6.98 2.73 5.99
CA THR A 32 -5.62 2.20 6.13
C THR A 32 -4.59 3.31 6.20
N HIS A 33 -4.70 4.36 5.37
CA HIS A 33 -3.84 5.54 5.48
C HIS A 33 -3.88 6.18 6.87
N LEU A 34 -5.08 6.33 7.47
CA LEU A 34 -5.21 6.87 8.83
C LEU A 34 -4.48 6.02 9.88
N ILE A 35 -4.57 4.69 9.77
CA ILE A 35 -3.91 3.79 10.71
C ILE A 35 -2.39 3.81 10.53
N VAL A 36 -1.89 3.79 9.29
CA VAL A 36 -0.45 3.92 9.00
C VAL A 36 0.09 5.24 9.53
N ASP A 37 -0.58 6.36 9.24
CA ASP A 37 -0.19 7.69 9.72
C ASP A 37 -0.13 7.75 11.25
N LYS A 38 -1.15 7.20 11.92
CA LYS A 38 -1.18 7.14 13.38
C LYS A 38 -0.04 6.32 13.99
N ILE A 39 0.31 5.17 13.41
CA ILE A 39 1.38 4.30 13.94
C ILE A 39 2.75 4.94 13.73
N THR A 40 2.95 5.53 12.57
CA THR A 40 4.24 6.07 12.11
C THR A 40 4.47 7.54 12.47
N HIS A 41 3.45 8.24 12.95
CA HIS A 41 3.46 9.70 13.13
C HIS A 41 3.88 10.46 11.85
N GLY A 42 3.39 10.00 10.69
CA GLY A 42 3.73 10.58 9.39
C GLY A 42 5.10 10.18 8.82
N ASN A 43 5.87 9.32 9.50
CA ASN A 43 7.22 8.93 9.07
C ASN A 43 7.20 7.71 8.13
N TYR A 44 6.75 7.87 6.89
CA TYR A 44 6.77 6.82 5.88
C TYR A 44 6.90 7.40 4.47
N PRO A 45 7.49 6.66 3.51
CA PRO A 45 7.40 7.03 2.10
C PRO A 45 6.01 6.70 1.53
N MET A 46 5.56 7.48 0.54
CA MET A 46 4.23 7.31 -0.06
C MET A 46 3.96 5.90 -0.57
N TRP A 47 4.91 5.32 -1.29
CA TRP A 47 4.77 3.97 -1.85
C TRP A 47 4.45 2.92 -0.78
N LEU A 48 4.98 3.09 0.44
CA LEU A 48 4.72 2.17 1.55
C LEU A 48 3.25 2.26 1.98
N THR A 49 2.72 3.47 2.18
CA THR A 49 1.32 3.60 2.62
C THR A 49 0.33 3.21 1.55
N GLU A 50 0.59 3.51 0.27
CA GLU A 50 -0.29 3.11 -0.85
C GLU A 50 -0.29 1.58 -0.98
N GLY A 51 0.89 0.95 -0.92
CA GLY A 51 0.98 -0.51 -0.98
C GLY A 51 0.25 -1.21 0.16
N ILE A 52 0.30 -0.66 1.38
CA ILE A 52 -0.42 -1.22 2.55
C ILE A 52 -1.93 -1.06 2.38
N ALA A 53 -2.38 0.09 1.89
CA ALA A 53 -3.79 0.36 1.64
C ALA A 53 -4.35 -0.60 0.58
N LEU A 54 -3.70 -0.72 -0.57
CA LEU A 54 -4.06 -1.66 -1.64
C LEU A 54 -4.02 -3.13 -1.18
N TYR A 55 -3.01 -3.51 -0.39
CA TYR A 55 -2.93 -4.86 0.15
C TYR A 55 -4.07 -5.17 1.12
N THR A 56 -4.46 -4.19 1.95
CA THR A 56 -5.55 -4.35 2.92
C THR A 56 -6.90 -4.48 2.20
N GLU A 57 -7.14 -3.70 1.15
CA GLU A 57 -8.30 -3.87 0.27
C GLU A 57 -8.35 -5.28 -0.31
N TYR A 58 -7.26 -5.72 -0.94
CA TYR A 58 -7.15 -7.07 -1.49
C TYR A 58 -7.46 -8.15 -0.47
N LYS A 59 -6.96 -8.03 0.75
CA LYS A 59 -7.20 -9.01 1.82
C LYS A 59 -8.66 -9.06 2.28
N LEU A 60 -9.40 -7.96 2.20
CA LEU A 60 -10.79 -7.87 2.66
C LEU A 60 -11.81 -8.17 1.56
N THR A 61 -11.59 -7.67 0.34
CA THR A 61 -12.58 -7.72 -0.74
C THR A 61 -12.19 -8.69 -1.85
N GLY A 62 -10.90 -9.06 -1.93
CA GLY A 62 -10.34 -9.83 -3.04
C GLY A 62 -10.04 -9.00 -4.30
N PHE A 63 -10.34 -7.69 -4.28
CA PHE A 63 -10.01 -6.78 -5.36
C PHE A 63 -8.49 -6.57 -5.43
N GLU A 64 -7.90 -6.71 -6.61
CA GLU A 64 -6.46 -6.56 -6.82
C GLU A 64 -6.19 -5.44 -7.82
N TRP A 65 -5.61 -4.34 -7.34
CA TRP A 65 -5.26 -3.21 -8.19
C TRP A 65 -4.21 -3.59 -9.24
N GLY A 66 -4.51 -3.24 -10.49
CA GLY A 66 -3.60 -3.47 -11.62
C GLY A 66 -3.30 -4.94 -11.88
N LYS A 67 -4.22 -5.86 -11.55
CA LYS A 67 -4.04 -7.31 -11.74
C LYS A 67 -3.64 -7.71 -13.16
N ASP A 68 -4.15 -6.99 -14.17
CA ASP A 68 -3.88 -7.26 -15.59
C ASP A 68 -2.58 -6.62 -16.10
N ILE A 69 -1.82 -5.95 -15.23
CA ILE A 69 -0.49 -5.42 -15.56
C ILE A 69 0.51 -6.58 -15.43
N GLU A 70 0.74 -7.29 -16.54
CA GLU A 70 1.58 -8.48 -16.51
C GLU A 70 3.05 -8.18 -16.18
N HIS A 71 3.56 -6.98 -16.48
CA HIS A 71 4.96 -6.63 -16.29
C HIS A 71 5.14 -5.15 -15.88
N VAL A 72 5.53 -4.94 -14.62
CA VAL A 72 6.07 -3.66 -14.13
C VAL A 72 7.58 -3.62 -14.40
N ASP A 73 7.96 -3.87 -15.66
CA ASP A 73 9.37 -3.99 -16.02
C ASP A 73 10.10 -2.66 -15.83
N GLY A 74 11.20 -2.72 -15.09
CA GLY A 74 12.11 -1.58 -14.88
C GLY A 74 11.81 -0.69 -13.67
N ILE A 75 10.76 -0.97 -12.88
CA ILE A 75 10.54 -0.28 -11.61
C ILE A 75 10.88 -1.21 -10.44
N ASP A 76 11.93 -0.85 -9.71
CA ASP A 76 12.37 -1.49 -8.47
C ASP A 76 11.95 -0.69 -7.23
N ILE A 77 12.07 -1.29 -6.04
CA ILE A 77 11.85 -0.59 -4.75
C ILE A 77 12.69 0.69 -4.67
N LYS A 78 13.90 0.71 -5.24
CA LYS A 78 14.77 1.89 -5.24
C LYS A 78 14.17 3.04 -6.05
N SER A 79 13.49 2.75 -7.14
CA SER A 79 12.77 3.73 -7.96
C SER A 79 11.58 4.30 -7.21
N LEU A 80 10.81 3.46 -6.52
CA LEU A 80 9.72 3.89 -5.63
C LEU A 80 10.24 4.80 -4.51
N ASP A 81 11.31 4.38 -3.82
CA ASP A 81 11.90 5.09 -2.68
C ASP A 81 12.46 6.46 -3.05
N LYS A 82 12.91 6.64 -4.31
CA LYS A 82 13.56 7.89 -4.75
C LYS A 82 12.68 8.82 -5.58
N ASN A 83 11.73 8.29 -6.33
CA ASN A 83 11.04 9.06 -7.37
C ASN A 83 9.55 8.70 -7.53
N PHE A 84 8.87 8.25 -6.47
CA PHE A 84 7.46 7.83 -6.54
C PHE A 84 6.54 8.76 -7.38
N TYR A 85 6.61 10.07 -7.17
CA TYR A 85 5.79 11.05 -7.89
C TYR A 85 6.21 11.29 -9.36
N GLY A 86 7.44 10.92 -9.72
CA GLY A 86 7.94 11.02 -11.09
C GLY A 86 7.75 9.75 -11.91
N LEU A 87 7.19 8.70 -11.32
CA LEU A 87 6.81 7.47 -12.02
C LEU A 87 5.37 7.58 -12.53
N ASP A 88 5.05 6.76 -13.53
CA ASP A 88 3.66 6.50 -13.88
C ASP A 88 2.92 5.99 -12.62
N GLN A 89 1.84 6.68 -12.24
CA GLN A 89 1.16 6.43 -10.97
C GLN A 89 0.50 5.05 -10.94
N TYR A 90 -0.02 4.58 -12.08
CA TYR A 90 -0.66 3.27 -12.16
C TYR A 90 0.37 2.15 -11.90
N ILE A 91 1.56 2.30 -12.51
CA ILE A 91 2.68 1.38 -12.31
C ILE A 91 3.26 1.49 -10.90
N ALA A 92 3.42 2.70 -10.35
CA ALA A 92 3.95 2.92 -9.01
C ALA A 92 3.07 2.28 -7.93
N TYR A 93 1.75 2.38 -8.07
CA TYR A 93 0.77 1.80 -7.15
C TYR A 93 0.80 0.27 -7.25
N ARG A 94 0.81 -0.28 -8.48
CA ARG A 94 0.95 -1.72 -8.70
C ARG A 94 2.20 -2.28 -8.05
N LYS A 95 3.36 -1.65 -8.30
CA LYS A 95 4.63 -2.11 -7.72
C LYS A 95 4.63 -2.01 -6.19
N SER A 96 4.04 -0.95 -5.64
CA SER A 96 3.87 -0.79 -4.19
C SER A 96 3.07 -1.94 -3.59
N PHE A 97 1.94 -2.30 -4.21
CA PHE A 97 1.14 -3.45 -3.81
C PHE A 97 1.94 -4.76 -3.85
N GLU A 98 2.67 -5.03 -4.94
CA GLU A 98 3.47 -6.25 -5.10
C GLU A 98 4.53 -6.41 -4.01
N VAL A 99 5.23 -5.31 -3.67
CA VAL A 99 6.25 -5.31 -2.62
C VAL A 99 5.61 -5.63 -1.26
N ILE A 100 4.49 -4.99 -0.92
CA ILE A 100 3.80 -5.22 0.37
C ILE A 100 3.20 -6.62 0.45
N LYS A 101 2.62 -7.11 -0.65
CA LYS A 101 2.14 -8.48 -0.75
C LYS A 101 3.28 -9.48 -0.54
N LYS A 102 4.43 -9.29 -1.21
CA LYS A 102 5.61 -10.14 -1.05
C LYS A 102 6.14 -10.14 0.39
N ILE A 103 6.21 -8.98 1.03
CA ILE A 103 6.62 -8.88 2.44
C ILE A 103 5.66 -9.71 3.32
N SER A 104 4.36 -9.53 3.09
CA SER A 104 3.32 -10.20 3.88
C SER A 104 3.30 -11.71 3.62
N ASP A 105 3.55 -12.16 2.40
CA ASP A 105 3.56 -13.58 2.03
C ASP A 105 4.79 -14.32 2.60
N ILE A 106 5.96 -13.68 2.64
CA ILE A 106 7.21 -14.31 3.10
C ILE A 106 7.41 -14.19 4.62
N TRP A 107 7.17 -13.00 5.19
CA TRP A 107 7.47 -12.72 6.61
C TRP A 107 6.22 -12.54 7.48
N GLY A 108 5.02 -12.48 6.89
CA GLY A 108 3.77 -12.24 7.60
C GLY A 108 3.49 -10.75 7.84
N PHE A 109 2.21 -10.41 7.93
CA PHE A 109 1.76 -9.03 8.11
C PHE A 109 2.23 -8.40 9.44
N GLU A 110 2.43 -9.20 10.50
CA GLU A 110 2.97 -8.69 11.77
C GLU A 110 4.37 -8.09 11.59
N LYS A 111 5.19 -8.59 10.66
CA LYS A 111 6.51 -8.00 10.38
C LYS A 111 6.40 -6.65 9.68
N LEU A 112 5.35 -6.43 8.89
CA LEU A 112 5.07 -5.12 8.33
C LEU A 112 4.66 -4.13 9.42
N LYS A 113 3.83 -4.55 10.38
CA LYS A 113 3.48 -3.76 11.55
C LYS A 113 4.71 -3.43 12.41
N ASP A 114 5.61 -4.39 12.64
CA ASP A 114 6.89 -4.14 13.34
C ASP A 114 7.70 -3.03 12.64
N ILE A 115 7.76 -3.02 11.29
CA ILE A 115 8.42 -1.96 10.51
C ILE A 115 7.73 -0.59 10.74
N LEU A 116 6.39 -0.55 10.74
CA LEU A 116 5.65 0.70 10.98
C LEU A 116 5.90 1.25 12.39
N VAL A 117 5.98 0.38 13.40
CA VAL A 117 6.30 0.78 14.77
C VAL A 117 7.70 1.40 14.82
N THR A 118 8.71 0.76 14.23
CA THR A 118 10.08 1.32 14.24
C THR A 118 10.16 2.63 13.46
N LEU A 119 9.35 2.82 12.42
CA LEU A 119 9.19 4.11 11.76
C LEU A 119 8.58 5.17 12.70
N GLY A 120 7.55 4.82 13.48
CA GLY A 120 6.96 5.71 14.48
C GLY A 120 7.93 6.18 15.58
N GLU A 121 8.98 5.40 15.83
CA GLU A 121 10.09 5.73 16.72
C GLU A 121 11.13 6.70 16.08
N GLY A 122 10.94 7.09 14.82
CA GLY A 122 11.81 8.01 14.09
C GLY A 122 12.92 7.34 13.28
N ASN A 123 12.93 6.01 13.16
CA ASN A 123 13.90 5.32 12.29
C ASN A 123 13.54 5.51 10.81
N ASN A 124 14.52 5.36 9.93
CA ASN A 124 14.25 5.35 8.49
C ASN A 124 13.90 3.93 8.01
N LEU A 125 13.20 3.85 6.87
CA LEU A 125 12.70 2.58 6.33
C LEU A 125 13.80 1.55 6.11
N LYS A 126 14.99 1.94 5.61
CA LYS A 126 16.10 0.98 5.36
C LYS A 126 16.58 0.34 6.65
N SER A 127 16.79 1.14 7.70
CA SER A 127 17.18 0.60 9.01
C SER A 127 16.07 -0.24 9.64
N SER A 128 14.81 0.18 9.55
CA SER A 128 13.64 -0.55 10.04
C SER A 128 13.53 -1.92 9.38
N THR A 129 13.57 -1.96 8.05
CA THR A 129 13.53 -3.21 7.27
C THR A 129 14.67 -4.15 7.64
N LYS A 130 15.90 -3.63 7.74
CA LYS A 130 17.06 -4.45 8.13
C LYS A 130 16.94 -5.00 9.55
N ALA A 131 16.42 -4.20 10.49
CA ALA A 131 16.23 -4.63 11.86
C ALA A 131 15.16 -5.72 11.98
N VAL A 132 14.06 -5.59 11.24
CA VAL A 132 12.88 -6.47 11.35
C VAL A 132 12.98 -7.71 10.46
N LEU A 133 13.30 -7.54 9.17
CA LEU A 133 13.34 -8.62 8.17
C LEU A 133 14.72 -9.30 8.04
N LYS A 134 15.77 -8.69 8.63
CA LYS A 134 17.16 -9.16 8.54
C LYS A 134 17.76 -9.14 7.13
N ILE A 135 17.15 -8.41 6.21
CA ILE A 135 17.63 -8.18 4.83
C ILE A 135 17.63 -6.68 4.51
N ASN A 136 18.36 -6.25 3.49
CA ASN A 136 18.29 -4.85 3.07
C ASN A 136 17.00 -4.58 2.28
N LEU A 137 16.47 -3.34 2.37
CA LEU A 137 15.23 -2.94 1.70
C LEU A 137 15.20 -3.28 0.20
N TYR A 138 16.31 -3.07 -0.50
CA TYR A 138 16.41 -3.31 -1.94
C TYR A 138 16.68 -4.78 -2.31
N GLU A 139 16.80 -5.68 -1.33
CA GLU A 139 16.94 -7.14 -1.52
C GLU A 139 15.61 -7.87 -1.38
N ILE A 140 14.50 -7.14 -1.16
CA ILE A 140 13.16 -7.74 -1.09
C ILE A 140 12.72 -8.26 -2.48
N GLU A 141 13.33 -7.83 -3.57
CA GLU A 141 13.00 -8.20 -4.95
C GLU A 141 13.70 -9.46 -5.45
#